data_AF-A0A8T4R1R7-F1
#
_entry.id   AF-A0A8T4R1R7-F1
#
_cell.length_a   1.000
_cell.length_b   1.000
_cell.length_c   1.000
_cell.angle_alpha   90.00
_cell.angle_beta   90.00
_cell.angle_gamma   90.00
#
_symmetry.space_group_name_H-M   'P 1'
#
loop_
_entity.id
_entity.type
_entity.pdbx_description
1 polymer ?
#
loop_
_entity_poly.entity_id
_entity_poly.type
_entity_poly.pdbx_seq_one_letter_code
_entity_poly.pdbx_strand_id
1 'polypeptide(L)'
;MNSYQLFQAGMFIIFIGIIVLIIASFLSAKDETKITSDKSSTAKFSVIGIFGFIPFGFGNDKKMLIVTLILAIIIMIVSFFLFYRKVVFV
;
A
#
# COMPACT_ATOMS: atom_id res chain seq x y z
N MET A 1 1.90 -31.56 5.18
CA MET A 1 2.42 -30.17 5.13
C MET A 1 2.39 -29.64 6.56
N ASN A 2 3.51 -29.16 7.09
CA ASN A 2 3.54 -28.64 8.45
C ASN A 2 2.78 -27.31 8.49
N SER A 3 2.04 -27.00 9.56
CA SER A 3 1.22 -25.78 9.66
C SER A 3 2.02 -24.50 9.39
N TYR A 4 3.30 -24.50 9.78
CA TYR A 4 4.26 -23.44 9.48
C TYR A 4 4.51 -23.22 7.99
N GLN A 5 4.55 -24.28 7.18
CA GLN A 5 4.74 -24.19 5.73
C GLN A 5 3.51 -23.59 5.03
N LEU A 6 2.31 -23.91 5.52
CA LEU A 6 1.07 -23.33 5.02
C LEU A 6 0.99 -21.82 5.28
N PHE A 7 1.38 -21.42 6.50
CA PHE A 7 1.44 -20.02 6.90
C PHE A 7 2.43 -19.22 6.05
N GLN A 8 3.63 -19.77 5.81
CA GLN A 8 4.65 -19.12 4.99
C GLN A 8 4.20 -18.97 3.53
N ALA A 9 3.57 -20.00 2.97
CA ALA A 9 3.01 -19.95 1.62
C ALA A 9 1.91 -18.89 1.49
N GLY A 10 1.02 -18.78 2.48
CA GLY A 10 -0.01 -17.73 2.52
C GLY A 10 0.57 -16.32 2.55
N MET A 11 1.55 -16.09 3.44
CA MET A 11 2.28 -14.82 3.52
C MET A 11 2.96 -14.47 2.20
N PHE A 12 3.58 -15.45 1.54
CA PHE A 12 4.26 -15.24 0.26
C PHE A 12 3.30 -14.80 -0.86
N ILE A 13 2.12 -15.42 -0.94
CA ILE A 13 1.08 -15.07 -1.91
C ILE A 13 0.55 -13.65 -1.68
N ILE A 14 0.28 -13.30 -0.42
CA ILE A 14 -0.16 -11.94 -0.04
C ILE A 14 0.90 -10.92 -0.46
N PHE A 15 2.17 -11.20 -0.19
CA PHE A 15 3.27 -10.30 -0.52
C PHE A 15 3.41 -10.07 -2.03
N ILE A 16 3.26 -11.13 -2.83
CA ILE A 16 3.21 -11.05 -4.29
C ILE A 16 2.02 -10.20 -4.76
N GLY A 17 0.84 -10.39 -4.16
CA GLY A 17 -0.34 -9.59 -4.47
C GLY A 17 -0.10 -8.10 -4.24
N ILE A 18 0.53 -7.73 -3.12
CA ILE A 18 0.89 -6.35 -2.80
C ILE A 18 1.88 -5.79 -3.82
N ILE A 19 2.91 -6.56 -4.20
CA ILE A 19 3.89 -6.13 -5.21
C ILE A 19 3.22 -5.86 -6.56
N VAL A 20 2.33 -6.75 -7.00
CA VAL A 20 1.57 -6.56 -8.26
C VAL A 20 0.70 -5.31 -8.20
N LEU A 21 0.03 -5.05 -7.07
CA LEU A 21 -0.82 -3.88 -6.86
C LEU A 21 -0.01 -2.58 -6.92
N ILE A 22 1.19 -2.59 -6.32
CA ILE A 22 2.14 -1.47 -6.40
C ILE A 22 2.59 -1.23 -7.84
N ILE A 23 3.01 -2.28 -8.56
CA ILE A 23 3.45 -2.18 -9.96
C ILE A 23 2.32 -1.66 -10.86
N ALA A 24 1.10 -2.17 -10.69
CA ALA A 24 -0.08 -1.72 -11.44
C ALA A 24 -0.40 -0.25 -11.16
N SER A 25 -0.26 0.19 -9.91
CA SER A 25 -0.41 1.59 -9.52
C SER A 25 0.62 2.49 -10.20
N PHE A 26 1.89 2.06 -10.25
CA PHE A 26 2.96 2.81 -10.94
C PHE A 26 2.79 2.84 -12.45
N LEU A 27 2.36 1.74 -13.07
CA LEU A 27 2.11 1.67 -14.51
C LEU A 27 0.95 2.60 -14.90
N SER A 28 -0.12 2.60 -14.11
CA SER A 28 -1.29 3.49 -14.28
C SER A 28 -0.99 4.97 -14.06
N ALA A 29 0.15 5.32 -13.45
CA ALA A 29 0.60 6.69 -13.25
C ALA A 29 1.46 7.22 -14.41
N LYS A 30 2.01 6.35 -15.26
CA LYS A 30 2.86 6.73 -16.41
C LYS A 30 2.02 7.18 -17.62
N ASP A 31 0.81 6.65 -17.75
CA ASP A 31 -0.07 6.91 -18.89
C ASP A 31 -0.81 8.26 -18.82
N GLU A 32 -0.77 8.99 -17.70
CA GLU A 32 -1.40 10.31 -17.58
C GLU A 32 -0.52 11.47 -18.10
N THR A 33 0.55 11.18 -18.85
CA THR A 33 1.41 12.23 -19.44
C THR A 33 0.81 12.83 -20.74
N LYS A 34 -0.42 12.47 -21.10
CA LYS A 34 -1.15 13.09 -22.21
C LYS A 34 -2.58 13.39 -21.76
N ILE A 35 -3.02 14.63 -21.99
CA ILE A 35 -4.37 15.17 -21.73
C ILE A 35 -4.53 15.54 -20.24
N THR A 36 -4.61 16.79 -19.78
CA THR A 36 -5.14 18.02 -20.37
C THR A 36 -4.55 19.22 -19.64
N SER A 37 -4.18 20.24 -20.40
CA SER A 37 -4.16 21.61 -19.93
C SER A 37 -5.59 22.03 -19.62
N ASP A 38 -6.06 21.90 -18.38
CA ASP A 38 -7.27 22.63 -17.96
C ASP A 38 -7.17 23.17 -16.53
N LYS A 39 -7.32 24.49 -16.47
CA LYS A 39 -7.33 25.33 -15.28
C LYS A 39 -8.62 25.08 -14.49
N SER A 40 -8.61 24.08 -13.62
CA SER A 40 -9.58 23.93 -12.54
C SER A 40 -8.79 23.47 -11.31
N SER A 41 -8.75 24.28 -10.26
CA SER A 41 -8.05 23.98 -9.00
C SER A 41 -8.78 22.91 -8.19
N THR A 42 -9.07 21.77 -8.81
CA THR A 42 -9.66 20.62 -8.15
C THR A 42 -8.68 20.19 -7.05
N ALA A 43 -9.11 20.33 -5.79
CA ALA A 43 -8.28 19.98 -4.64
C ALA A 43 -7.83 18.52 -4.76
N LYS A 44 -6.52 18.31 -4.70
CA LYS A 44 -5.91 16.99 -4.75
C LYS A 44 -6.07 16.34 -3.39
N PHE A 45 -6.71 15.17 -3.35
CA PHE A 45 -6.91 14.40 -2.13
C PHE A 45 -6.51 12.95 -2.34
N SER A 46 -6.00 12.36 -1.26
CA SER A 46 -5.74 10.94 -1.14
C SER A 46 -6.14 10.50 0.27
N VAL A 47 -6.82 9.37 0.35
CA VAL A 47 -7.25 8.70 1.57
C VAL A 47 -6.61 7.32 1.59
N ILE A 48 -6.11 6.92 2.75
CA ILE A 48 -5.50 5.62 2.97
C ILE A 48 -6.05 4.99 4.24
N GLY A 49 -6.32 3.69 4.20
CA GLY A 49 -6.54 2.87 5.37
C GLY A 49 -5.71 1.59 5.36
N ILE A 50 -5.85 0.83 6.44
CA ILE A 50 -5.21 -0.49 6.61
C ILE A 50 -6.31 -1.46 7.02
N PHE A 51 -6.60 -2.46 6.17
CA PHE A 51 -7.49 -3.58 6.50
C PHE A 51 -6.64 -4.76 6.94
N GLY A 52 -6.55 -4.99 8.26
CA GLY A 52 -5.69 -6.02 8.82
C GLY A 52 -4.21 -5.74 8.53
N PHE A 53 -3.62 -6.50 7.61
CA PHE A 53 -2.23 -6.34 7.14
C PHE A 53 -2.13 -5.77 5.71
N ILE A 54 -3.26 -5.41 5.08
CA ILE A 54 -3.30 -4.92 3.71
C ILE A 54 -3.51 -3.40 3.71
N PRO A 55 -2.50 -2.60 3.32
CA PRO A 55 -2.68 -1.17 3.10
C PRO A 55 -3.50 -0.94 1.83
N PHE A 56 -4.47 -0.03 1.88
CA PHE A 56 -5.32 0.35 0.75
C PHE A 56 -5.46 1.87 0.65
N GLY A 57 -5.66 2.41 -0.54
CA GLY A 57 -5.82 3.86 -0.72
C GLY A 57 -6.68 4.23 -1.94
N PHE A 58 -7.35 5.37 -1.83
CA PHE A 58 -8.21 5.97 -2.84
C PHE A 58 -7.91 7.47 -2.93
N GLY A 59 -7.86 8.03 -4.12
CA GLY A 59 -7.60 9.45 -4.30
C GLY A 59 -7.86 9.92 -5.72
N ASN A 60 -8.06 11.22 -5.90
CA ASN A 60 -8.23 11.83 -7.22
C ASN A 60 -6.89 12.23 -7.87
N ASP A 61 -5.78 12.16 -7.13
CA ASP A 61 -4.43 12.35 -7.63
C ASP A 61 -3.60 11.09 -7.41
N LYS A 62 -3.24 10.42 -8.51
CA LYS A 62 -2.50 9.15 -8.49
C LYS A 62 -1.10 9.28 -7.87
N LYS A 63 -0.43 10.42 -8.05
CA LYS A 63 0.90 10.66 -7.45
C LYS A 63 0.76 10.80 -5.94
N MET A 64 -0.25 11.53 -5.49
CA MET A 64 -0.55 11.68 -4.07
C MET A 64 -0.95 10.35 -3.43
N LEU A 65 -1.73 9.53 -4.14
CA LEU A 65 -2.12 8.17 -3.72
C LEU A 65 -0.89 7.28 -3.54
N ILE A 66 0.00 7.21 -4.53
CA ILE A 66 1.23 6.41 -4.44
C ILE A 66 2.09 6.83 -3.24
N VAL A 67 2.29 8.13 -3.05
CA VAL A 67 3.10 8.64 -1.93
C VAL A 67 2.47 8.27 -0.58
N THR A 68 1.15 8.41 -0.45
CA THR A 68 0.45 8.04 0.80
C THR A 68 0.39 6.53 1.02
N LEU A 69 0.31 5.73 -0.04
CA LEU A 69 0.37 4.26 0.02
C LEU A 69 1.72 3.75 0.53
N ILE A 70 2.82 4.31 0.00
CA ILE A 70 4.17 4.01 0.48
C ILE A 70 4.32 4.40 1.95
N LEU A 71 3.82 5.58 2.34
CA LEU A 71 3.86 6.04 3.72
C LEU A 71 3.10 5.09 4.66
N ALA A 72 1.96 4.58 4.24
CA ALA A 72 1.18 3.63 5.04
C ALA A 72 1.87 2.27 5.21
N ILE A 73 2.57 1.77 4.18
CA ILE A 73 3.41 0.57 4.28
C ILE A 73 4.53 0.78 5.30
N ILE A 74 5.19 1.95 5.27
CA ILE A 74 6.25 2.29 6.23
C ILE A 74 5.67 2.31 7.65
N ILE A 75 4.54 2.98 7.86
CA ILE A 75 3.86 3.04 9.16
C ILE A 75 3.46 1.64 9.64
N MET A 76 2.98 0.78 8.74
CA MET A 76 2.64 -0.61 9.05
C MET A 76 3.87 -1.39 9.54
N ILE A 77 5.01 -1.27 8.85
CA ILE A 77 6.26 -1.94 9.24
C ILE A 77 6.77 -1.42 10.59
N VAL A 78 6.77 -0.10 10.79
CA VAL A 78 7.18 0.53 12.05
C VAL A 78 6.26 0.09 13.18
N SER A 79 4.95 0.09 12.97
CA SER A 79 3.96 -0.37 13.95
C SER A 79 4.15 -1.85 14.26
N PHE A 80 4.36 -2.69 13.25
CA PHE A 80 4.65 -4.10 13.45
C PHE A 80 5.88 -4.27 14.34
N PHE A 81 6.98 -3.58 14.05
CA PHE A 81 8.21 -3.68 14.85
C PHE A 81 8.04 -3.17 16.29
N LEU A 82 7.29 -2.08 16.47
CA LEU A 82 7.06 -1.46 17.77
C LEU A 82 6.11 -2.28 18.66
N PHE A 83 5.05 -2.84 18.07
CA PHE A 83 4.04 -3.61 18.80
C PHE A 83 4.42 -5.10 18.96
N TYR A 84 4.98 -5.77 17.95
CA TYR A 84 5.43 -7.16 18.10
C TYR A 84 6.61 -7.30 19.06
N ARG A 85 7.47 -6.27 19.19
CA ARG A 85 8.50 -6.24 20.23
C ARG A 85 7.90 -6.27 21.64
N LYS A 86 6.70 -5.74 21.86
CA LYS A 86 6.04 -5.78 23.18
C LYS A 86 5.21 -7.05 23.41
N VAL A 87 4.72 -7.71 22.36
CA VAL A 87 3.92 -8.95 22.47
C VAL A 87 4.79 -10.19 22.77
N VAL A 88 6.08 -10.18 22.41
CA VAL A 88 6.98 -11.33 22.65
C VAL A 88 7.58 -11.35 24.08
N PHE A 89 7.46 -10.27 24.85
CA PHE A 89 8.04 -10.13 26.20
C PHE A 89 6.99 -10.06 27.33
N VAL A 90 5.75 -10.47 27.09
CA VAL A 90 4.70 -10.68 28.11
C VAL A 90 4.24 -12.13 28.01
#